data_AF-A0A2N0QSL3-F1
#
_entry.id   AF-A0A2N0QSL3-F1
#
_cell.length_a   1.000
_cell.length_b   1.000
_cell.length_c   1.000
_cell.angle_alpha   90.00
_cell.angle_beta   90.00
_cell.angle_gamma   90.00
#
_symmetry.space_group_name_H-M   'P 1'
#
loop_
_entity.id
_entity.type
_entity.pdbx_description
1 polymer ?
#
loop_
_entity_poly.entity_id
_entity_poly.type
_entity_poly.pdbx_seq_one_letter_code
_entity_poly.pdbx_strand_id
1 'polypeptide(L)'
;HYYADADKTRIEIERLIEKGEWETKEQELTEMRKNLLDKLKIKYDPIDNKAILEKLKIDNEVILEKLKSHDVKLDKLEELEKLKELLKEICAK
;
A
#
# COMPACT_ATOMS: atom_id res chain seq x y z
N HIS A 1 -39.80 -19.66 -0.53
CA HIS A 1 -39.21 -18.37 -0.09
C HIS A 1 -37.92 -18.50 0.72
N TYR A 2 -37.65 -19.63 1.39
CA TYR A 2 -36.47 -19.84 2.27
C TYR A 2 -35.10 -19.61 1.60
N TYR A 3 -34.97 -19.80 0.28
CA TYR A 3 -33.70 -19.62 -0.45
C TYR A 3 -33.44 -18.16 -0.91
N ALA A 4 -34.45 -17.30 -0.93
CA ALA A 4 -34.31 -15.92 -1.43
C ALA A 4 -33.41 -15.05 -0.54
N ASP A 5 -33.30 -15.38 0.75
CA ASP A 5 -32.55 -14.59 1.71
C ASP A 5 -31.07 -14.99 1.74
N ALA A 6 -30.76 -16.26 1.46
CA ALA A 6 -29.39 -16.74 1.32
C ALA A 6 -28.69 -16.12 0.08
N ASP A 7 -29.40 -16.04 -1.04
CA ASP A 7 -28.87 -15.43 -2.26
C ASP A 7 -28.68 -13.92 -2.10
N LYS A 8 -29.60 -13.20 -1.44
CA LYS A 8 -29.41 -11.79 -1.08
C LYS A 8 -28.20 -11.57 -0.17
N THR A 9 -28.02 -12.44 0.82
CA THR A 9 -26.89 -12.38 1.75
C THR A 9 -25.57 -12.59 1.00
N ARG A 10 -25.52 -13.55 0.06
CA ARG A 10 -24.34 -13.78 -0.78
C ARG A 10 -23.99 -12.53 -1.59
N ILE A 11 -24.97 -11.93 -2.27
CA ILE A 11 -24.79 -10.73 -3.10
C ILE A 11 -24.25 -9.56 -2.28
N GLU A 12 -24.80 -9.31 -1.09
CA GLU A 12 -24.34 -8.19 -0.26
C GLU A 12 -22.92 -8.42 0.29
N ILE A 13 -22.55 -9.66 0.63
CA ILE A 13 -21.19 -9.99 1.09
C ILE A 13 -20.17 -9.84 -0.04
N GLU A 14 -20.49 -10.31 -1.25
CA GLU A 14 -19.65 -10.10 -2.44
C GLU A 14 -19.44 -8.60 -2.70
N ARG A 15 -20.51 -7.79 -2.61
CA ARG A 15 -20.44 -6.33 -2.73
C ARG A 15 -19.56 -5.69 -1.65
N LEU A 16 -19.65 -6.13 -0.40
CA LEU A 16 -18.81 -5.62 0.70
C LEU A 16 -17.33 -5.97 0.49
N ILE A 17 -17.05 -7.17 -0.02
CA ILE A 17 -15.71 -7.62 -0.39
C ILE A 17 -15.14 -6.74 -1.50
N GLU A 18 -15.90 -6.52 -2.58
CA GLU A 18 -15.50 -5.68 -3.71
C GLU A 18 -15.18 -4.23 -3.30
N LYS A 19 -15.92 -3.71 -2.32
CA LYS A 19 -15.69 -2.37 -1.74
C LYS A 19 -14.56 -2.33 -0.71
N GLY A 20 -14.03 -3.48 -0.27
CA GLY A 20 -13.07 -3.56 0.83
C GLY A 20 -13.67 -3.23 2.21
N GLU A 21 -15.00 -3.25 2.33
CA GLU A 21 -15.74 -2.99 3.58
C GLU A 21 -15.99 -4.27 4.40
N TRP A 22 -15.68 -5.44 3.84
CA TRP A 22 -15.86 -6.74 4.48
C TRP A 22 -14.85 -7.02 5.60
N GLU A 23 -13.59 -6.63 5.39
CA GLU A 23 -12.51 -6.83 6.34
C GLU A 23 -12.59 -5.78 7.46
N THR A 24 -12.77 -6.20 8.71
CA THR A 24 -12.59 -5.32 9.89
C THR A 24 -11.36 -5.73 10.68
N LYS A 25 -10.83 -4.81 11.50
CA LYS A 25 -9.63 -5.01 12.34
C LYS A 25 -9.83 -6.00 13.49
N GLU A 26 -11.00 -6.63 13.58
CA GLU A 26 -11.43 -7.40 14.73
C GLU A 26 -11.09 -8.87 14.53
N GLN A 27 -9.93 -9.28 15.05
CA GLN A 27 -9.38 -10.62 14.85
C GLN A 27 -10.31 -11.75 15.32
N GLU A 28 -11.12 -11.50 16.34
CA GLU A 28 -12.07 -12.46 16.92
C GLU A 28 -13.20 -12.85 15.94
N LEU A 29 -13.48 -12.00 14.94
CA LEU A 29 -14.51 -12.27 13.92
C LEU A 29 -13.95 -13.02 12.71
N THR A 30 -12.63 -13.19 12.60
CA THR A 30 -11.98 -13.81 11.43
C THR A 30 -12.48 -15.23 11.20
N GLU A 31 -12.60 -16.03 12.27
CA GLU A 31 -13.03 -17.42 12.18
C GLU A 31 -14.53 -17.53 11.85
N MET A 32 -15.37 -16.67 12.43
CA MET A 32 -16.79 -16.62 12.10
C MET A 32 -17.05 -16.19 10.65
N ARG A 33 -16.24 -15.25 10.13
CA ARG A 33 -16.31 -14.81 8.73
C ARG A 33 -15.90 -15.90 7.76
N LYS A 34 -14.78 -16.60 8.01
CA LYS A 34 -14.36 -17.75 7.20
C LYS A 34 -15.46 -18.81 7.13
N ASN A 35 -16.01 -19.17 8.29
CA ASN A 35 -17.13 -20.11 8.37
C ASN A 35 -18.37 -19.64 7.59
N LEU A 36 -18.65 -18.33 7.56
CA LEU A 36 -19.76 -17.76 6.81
C LEU A 36 -19.51 -17.79 5.29
N LEU A 37 -18.31 -17.44 4.84
CA LEU A 37 -17.90 -17.53 3.44
C LEU A 37 -17.97 -18.96 2.92
N ASP A 38 -17.49 -19.93 3.71
CA ASP A 38 -17.57 -21.35 3.39
C ASP A 38 -19.02 -21.84 3.26
N LYS A 39 -19.88 -21.46 4.22
CA LYS A 39 -21.32 -21.79 4.17
C LYS A 39 -22.01 -21.20 2.94
N LEU A 40 -21.63 -19.97 2.54
CA LEU A 40 -22.19 -19.29 1.38
C LEU A 40 -21.54 -19.69 0.06
N LYS A 41 -20.47 -20.50 0.11
CA LYS A 41 -19.64 -20.94 -1.02
C LYS A 41 -18.99 -19.78 -1.77
N ILE A 42 -18.65 -18.71 -1.04
CA ILE A 42 -17.97 -17.53 -1.60
C ILE A 42 -16.47 -17.82 -1.56
N LYS A 43 -15.83 -17.88 -2.72
CA LYS A 43 -14.38 -18.04 -2.81
C LYS A 43 -13.73 -16.68 -2.60
N TYR A 44 -13.36 -16.39 -1.36
CA TYR A 44 -12.63 -15.19 -1.00
C TYR A 44 -11.40 -15.58 -0.18
N ASP A 45 -10.23 -15.21 -0.70
CA ASP A 45 -8.99 -15.28 0.08
C ASP A 45 -8.78 -13.86 0.63
N PRO A 46 -9.02 -13.64 1.94
CA PRO A 46 -8.79 -12.33 2.53
C PRO A 46 -7.34 -11.96 2.27
N ILE A 47 -7.13 -10.82 1.61
CA ILE A 47 -5.78 -10.31 1.41
C ILE A 47 -5.20 -10.12 2.80
N ASP A 48 -4.25 -10.98 3.17
CA ASP A 48 -3.63 -10.95 4.48
C ASP A 48 -3.04 -9.55 4.68
N ASN A 49 -3.57 -8.80 5.63
CA ASN A 49 -3.08 -7.47 5.98
C ASN A 49 -1.57 -7.52 6.29
N LYS A 50 -1.03 -8.68 6.67
CA LYS A 50 0.40 -8.91 6.79
C LYS A 50 1.13 -8.85 5.44
N ALA A 51 0.58 -9.41 4.37
CA ALA A 51 1.15 -9.35 3.02
C ALA A 51 1.10 -7.92 2.45
N ILE A 52 0.03 -7.16 2.73
CA ILE A 52 -0.02 -5.72 2.39
C ILE A 52 1.04 -4.96 3.20
N LEU A 53 1.16 -5.24 4.50
CA LEU A 53 2.15 -4.60 5.36
C LEU A 53 3.59 -4.89 4.92
N GLU A 54 3.88 -6.12 4.50
CA GLU A 54 5.19 -6.50 3.95
C GLU A 54 5.50 -5.76 2.65
N LYS A 55 4.54 -5.68 1.72
CA LYS A 55 4.71 -4.87 0.49
C LYS A 55 4.95 -3.39 0.79
N LEU A 56 4.16 -2.80 1.69
CA LEU A 56 4.33 -1.40 2.11
C LEU A 56 5.69 -1.14 2.78
N LYS A 57 6.22 -2.11 3.55
CA LYS A 57 7.57 -2.01 4.12
C LYS A 57 8.65 -2.00 3.04
N ILE A 58 8.56 -2.90 2.06
CA ILE A 58 9.50 -2.98 0.94
C ILE A 58 9.47 -1.67 0.12
N ASP A 59 8.27 -1.17 -0.19
CA ASP A 59 8.13 0.07 -0.95
C ASP A 59 8.73 1.28 -0.20
N ASN A 60 8.54 1.36 1.12
CA ASN A 60 9.14 2.40 1.95
C ASN A 60 10.67 2.31 1.98
N GLU A 61 11.25 1.11 2.04
CA GLU A 61 12.70 0.91 2.01
C GLU A 61 13.29 1.38 0.67
N VAL A 62 12.66 1.04 -0.45
CA VAL A 62 13.04 1.49 -1.79
C VAL A 62 12.94 3.02 -1.92
N ILE A 63 11.90 3.63 -1.37
CA ILE A 63 11.74 5.10 -1.36
C ILE A 63 12.87 5.75 -0.54
N LEU A 64 13.21 5.19 0.62
CA LEU A 64 14.30 5.71 1.47
C LEU A 64 15.66 5.64 0.77
N GLU A 65 15.97 4.55 0.07
CA GLU A 65 17.21 4.45 -0.72
C GLU A 65 17.27 5.49 -1.85
N LYS A 66 16.16 5.66 -2.59
CA LYS A 66 16.07 6.68 -3.64
C LYS A 66 16.25 8.10 -3.10
N LEU A 67 15.66 8.41 -1.94
CA LEU A 67 15.83 9.69 -1.27
C LEU A 67 17.28 9.95 -0.88
N LYS A 68 17.97 8.98 -0.26
CA LYS A 68 19.40 9.08 0.05
C LYS A 68 20.25 9.31 -1.20
N SER A 69 19.93 8.63 -2.30
CA SER A 69 20.63 8.83 -3.58
C SER A 69 20.42 10.25 -4.14
N HIS A 70 19.22 10.81 -3.98
CA HIS A 70 18.94 12.18 -4.41
C HIS A 70 19.64 13.23 -3.54
N ASP A 71 19.73 13.00 -2.23
CA ASP A 71 20.44 13.88 -1.29
C ASP A 71 21.92 14.05 -1.69
N VAL A 72 22.61 12.94 -1.98
CA VAL A 72 24.01 12.97 -2.46
C VAL A 72 24.17 13.68 -3.81
N LYS A 73 23.15 13.63 -4.68
CA LYS A 73 23.17 14.37 -5.95
C LYS A 73 22.99 15.87 -5.72
N LEU A 74 22.23 16.27 -4.71
CA LEU A 74 21.99 17.66 -4.35
C LEU A 74 23.27 18.31 -3.83
N ASP A 75 24.01 17.64 -2.93
CA ASP A 75 25.29 18.12 -2.41
C ASP A 75 26.29 18.43 -3.54
N LYS A 76 26.42 17.49 -4.49
CA LYS A 76 27.29 17.67 -5.67
C LYS A 76 26.87 18.83 -6.55
N LEU A 77 25.57 19.08 -6.65
CA LEU A 77 25.04 20.20 -7.43
C LEU A 77 25.39 21.54 -6.77
N GLU A 78 25.30 21.60 -5.44
CA GLU A 78 25.68 22.78 -4.67
C GLU A 78 27.19 23.09 -4.79
N GLU A 79 28.04 22.06 -4.79
CA GLU A 79 29.48 22.22 -5.06
C GLU A 79 29.76 22.77 -6.47
N LEU A 80 29.04 22.27 -7.47
CA LEU A 80 29.16 22.77 -8.86
C LEU A 80 28.71 24.23 -8.99
N GLU A 81 27.67 24.64 -8.27
CA GLU A 81 27.20 26.02 -8.24
C GLU A 81 28.26 26.97 -7.65
N LYS A 82 28.87 26.57 -6.52
CA LYS A 82 29.99 27.31 -5.90
C LYS A 82 31.18 27.46 -6.84
N LEU A 83 31.57 26.38 -7.53
CA LEU A 83 32.66 26.42 -8.52
C LEU A 83 32.36 27.35 -9.69
N LYS A 84 31.11 27.36 -10.16
CA LYS A 84 30.67 28.24 -11.26
C LYS A 84 30.74 29.72 -10.86
N GLU A 85 30.44 30.04 -9.61
CA GLU A 85 30.50 31.40 -9.08
C GLU A 85 31.95 31.90 -8.98
N LEU A 86 32.85 31.08 -8.44
CA LEU A 86 34.29 31.36 -8.41
C LEU A 86 34.87 31.57 -9.82
N LEU A 87 34.45 30.76 -10.80
CA LEU A 87 34.90 30.90 -12.17
C LEU A 87 34.50 32.26 -12.78
N LYS A 88 33.27 32.73 -12.51
CA LYS A 88 32.81 34.05 -12.95
C LYS A 88 33.65 35.18 -12.35
N GLU A 89 34.00 35.08 -11.06
CA GLU A 89 34.86 36.08 -10.41
C GLU A 89 36.26 36.13 -11.01
N ILE A 90 36.84 34.99 -11.38
CA ILE A 90 38.14 34.92 -12.04
C ILE A 90 38.07 35.50 -13.45
N CYS A 91 37.04 35.16 -14.24
CA CYS A 91 36.88 35.68 -15.60
C CYS A 91 36.48 37.16 -15.66
N ALA A 92 35.96 37.73 -14.57
CA ALA A 92 35.59 39.15 -14.47
C ALA A 92 36.75 40.05 -14.01
N LYS A 93 37.88 39.47 -13.58
CA LYS A 93 39.13 40.17 -13.23
C LYS A 93 40.09 40.19 -14.42
#